data_AF-A0AAV0QHG1-F1
#
_entry.id   AF-A0AAV0QHG1-F1
#
_cell.length_a   1.000
_cell.length_b   1.000
_cell.length_c   1.000
_cell.angle_alpha   90.00
_cell.angle_beta   90.00
_cell.angle_gamma   90.00
#
_symmetry.space_group_name_H-M   'P 1'
#
loop_
_entity.id
_entity.type
_entity.pdbx_description
1 polymer ?
#
loop_
_entity_poly.entity_id
_entity_poly.type
_entity_poly.pdbx_seq_one_letter_code
_entity_poly.pdbx_strand_id
1 'polypeptide(L)'
;MQALSPPPSSSSLSSSIVGTSRRRRPPTGPLVVHCIHRSYDSVNFPAGVVSSRSDWQSSCAILSSKVVGQEQPPETADSIASVNGHKTIDLDLVPIDKAAADGTATVGKPLTITDLAPAPMHGSQLRVAYQGVPGAYSEAAAGKAYPKCEAIPCDQFEVAFQAVELWIADRAVLPVENSLGGSIHRNYDLLLRHRLHIVGEVQLPVHHCLMALPGVRKEYITRVISHPQALAQCEHTLTKLGLQAAREAVDDTAGAAEYIAANNLRDTAAIASARAAELYGMQILADGIQDDCGNVTRFVMLAREPIIPRTDRPFKTSIVFAHDKGTSVLFKVLSAFAFRNINLTKIESRPHRNRPIRLVDDANVGTAKHFEYLFYVDFEASMAEVRAQNALAEVQEFASFLRVLGSYPMDMTPWSPSGGD
;
A
#
# COMPACT_ATOMS: atom_id res chain seq x y z
N MET A 1 50.95 10.35 35.54
CA MET A 1 50.03 11.50 35.66
C MET A 1 50.86 12.77 35.69
N GLN A 2 50.52 13.81 34.92
CA GLN A 2 50.98 15.20 35.13
C GLN A 2 50.11 16.16 34.30
N ALA A 3 49.99 17.42 34.72
CA ALA A 3 49.12 18.45 34.15
C ALA A 3 49.61 19.87 34.55
N LEU A 4 48.89 20.92 34.10
CA LEU A 4 48.99 22.37 34.45
C LEU A 4 50.12 23.16 33.71
N SER A 5 49.88 23.86 32.59
CA SER A 5 49.20 25.18 32.39
C SER A 5 50.12 26.44 32.57
N PRO A 6 49.64 27.72 32.59
CA PRO A 6 49.70 28.71 31.46
C PRO A 6 50.41 30.06 31.84
N PRO A 7 50.36 31.21 31.08
CA PRO A 7 49.77 31.57 29.78
C PRO A 7 50.84 31.94 28.70
N PRO A 8 51.13 33.18 28.18
CA PRO A 8 50.66 34.57 28.41
C PRO A 8 49.64 35.09 27.35
N SER A 9 49.53 36.41 27.08
CA SER A 9 48.54 37.03 26.14
C SER A 9 48.84 38.49 25.69
N SER A 10 47.93 39.10 24.89
CA SER A 10 47.81 40.55 24.50
C SER A 10 48.62 41.03 23.26
N SER A 11 48.21 42.03 22.43
CA SER A 11 46.94 42.82 22.32
C SER A 11 46.79 43.61 20.98
N SER A 12 45.53 43.92 20.58
CA SER A 12 45.07 45.16 19.85
C SER A 12 45.55 45.45 18.39
N LEU A 13 44.90 46.26 17.52
CA LEU A 13 43.58 46.95 17.46
C LEU A 13 43.22 47.43 16.02
N SER A 14 41.93 47.41 15.62
CA SER A 14 41.29 48.30 14.59
C SER A 14 41.71 48.13 13.09
N SER A 15 40.96 48.58 12.04
CA SER A 15 39.62 49.19 11.91
C SER A 15 38.92 48.88 10.55
N SER A 16 37.59 49.02 10.57
CA SER A 16 36.57 49.16 9.48
C SER A 16 36.92 49.30 7.99
N ILE A 17 36.18 48.56 7.15
CA ILE A 17 35.53 49.08 5.92
C ILE A 17 34.06 48.59 5.89
N VAL A 18 33.12 49.46 5.51
CA VAL A 18 31.68 49.12 5.33
C VAL A 18 31.33 49.13 3.84
N GLY A 19 30.88 47.99 3.29
CA GLY A 19 30.43 47.86 1.90
C GLY A 19 28.93 47.62 1.82
N THR A 20 28.16 48.60 1.35
CA THR A 20 26.70 48.46 1.18
C THR A 20 26.35 47.87 -0.19
N SER A 21 25.52 46.83 -0.22
CA SER A 21 24.90 46.34 -1.45
C SER A 21 23.43 45.96 -1.24
N ARG A 22 22.56 46.37 -2.16
CA ARG A 22 21.10 46.24 -2.04
C ARG A 22 20.65 44.81 -2.37
N ARG A 23 20.01 44.12 -1.42
CA ARG A 23 19.17 42.95 -1.72
C ARG A 23 18.00 43.38 -2.62
N ARG A 24 17.92 42.85 -3.85
CA ARG A 24 16.69 42.91 -4.66
C ARG A 24 15.64 41.96 -4.07
N ARG A 25 14.39 42.40 -3.95
CA ARG A 25 13.24 41.51 -3.72
C ARG A 25 12.84 40.87 -5.06
N PRO A 26 12.37 39.61 -5.10
CA PRO A 26 11.66 39.08 -6.25
C PRO A 26 10.28 39.76 -6.40
N PRO A 27 9.72 39.87 -7.62
CA PRO A 27 8.37 40.39 -7.82
C PRO A 27 7.31 39.36 -7.40
N THR A 28 6.35 39.77 -6.58
CA THR A 28 5.16 38.97 -6.26
C THR A 28 4.07 39.21 -7.32
N GLY A 29 3.81 38.21 -8.15
CA GLY A 29 2.69 38.18 -9.11
C GLY A 29 2.15 36.76 -9.24
N PRO A 30 0.87 36.58 -9.62
CA PRO A 30 0.25 35.26 -9.70
C PRO A 30 0.86 34.43 -10.83
N LEU A 31 1.44 33.28 -10.48
CA LEU A 31 1.91 32.29 -11.45
C LEU A 31 0.70 31.53 -12.04
N VAL A 32 0.26 31.95 -13.23
CA VAL A 32 -0.71 31.19 -14.03
C VAL A 32 -0.03 29.96 -14.61
N VAL A 33 -0.19 28.81 -13.94
CA VAL A 33 0.32 27.53 -14.41
C VAL A 33 -0.57 27.01 -15.54
N HIS A 34 -0.16 27.24 -16.79
CA HIS A 34 -0.77 26.58 -17.95
C HIS A 34 -0.29 25.13 -18.02
N CYS A 35 -1.14 24.19 -17.59
CA CYS A 35 -0.95 22.76 -17.83
C CYS A 35 -1.12 22.43 -19.32
N ILE A 36 -0.06 22.58 -20.11
CA ILE A 36 0.00 22.11 -21.49
C ILE A 36 0.30 20.61 -21.47
N HIS A 37 -0.75 19.79 -21.46
CA HIS A 37 -0.61 18.34 -21.66
C HIS A 37 -0.22 18.06 -23.12
N ARG A 38 1.05 17.72 -23.36
CA ARG A 38 1.50 17.15 -24.64
C ARG A 38 1.10 15.67 -24.69
N SER A 39 0.01 15.38 -25.39
CA SER A 39 -0.30 14.02 -25.83
C SER A 39 0.79 13.54 -26.80
N TYR A 40 1.54 12.51 -26.41
CA TYR A 40 2.40 11.75 -27.32
C TYR A 40 1.76 10.40 -27.60
N ASP A 41 1.46 10.17 -28.88
CA ASP A 41 1.24 8.90 -29.57
C ASP A 41 0.37 7.84 -28.87
N SER A 42 -0.94 8.03 -28.99
CA SER A 42 -1.93 6.96 -28.81
C SER A 42 -1.76 5.87 -29.88
N VAL A 43 -1.42 4.64 -29.47
CA VAL A 43 -1.45 3.47 -30.36
C VAL A 43 -2.90 3.14 -30.69
N ASN A 44 -3.29 3.35 -31.95
CA ASN A 44 -4.66 3.15 -32.40
C ASN A 44 -5.09 1.67 -32.38
N PHE A 45 -6.16 1.37 -31.64
CA PHE A 45 -6.98 0.16 -31.80
C PHE A 45 -8.32 0.53 -32.43
N PRO A 46 -8.79 -0.16 -33.48
CA PRO A 46 -10.03 0.20 -34.16
C PRO A 46 -11.29 -0.32 -33.45
N ALA A 47 -12.31 0.54 -33.41
CA ALA A 47 -13.73 0.22 -33.17
C ALA A 47 -14.11 -0.47 -31.84
N GLY A 48 -14.31 0.33 -30.79
CA GLY A 48 -15.06 -0.05 -29.59
C GLY A 48 -15.15 1.10 -28.59
N VAL A 49 -16.30 1.31 -27.95
CA VAL A 49 -16.41 2.24 -26.81
C VAL A 49 -15.90 1.52 -25.57
N VAL A 50 -14.61 1.68 -25.30
CA VAL A 50 -13.90 1.08 -24.16
C VAL A 50 -13.52 2.21 -23.21
N SER A 51 -13.82 2.09 -21.92
CA SER A 51 -13.34 3.06 -20.91
C SER A 51 -11.82 3.03 -20.90
N SER A 52 -11.18 4.19 -20.97
CA SER A 52 -9.74 4.26 -21.14
C SER A 52 -9.01 4.04 -19.81
N ARG A 53 -7.78 3.54 -19.87
CA ARG A 53 -6.89 3.40 -18.71
C ARG A 53 -6.74 4.72 -17.92
N SER A 54 -6.85 5.85 -18.60
CA SER A 54 -6.86 7.20 -18.01
C SER A 54 -8.09 7.51 -17.14
N ASP A 55 -9.25 6.91 -17.40
CA ASP A 55 -10.45 7.04 -16.55
C ASP A 55 -10.22 6.36 -15.20
N TRP A 56 -9.57 5.20 -15.22
CA TRP A 56 -9.15 4.47 -14.01
C TRP A 56 -8.05 5.20 -13.24
N GLN A 57 -7.03 5.73 -13.91
CA GLN A 57 -6.01 6.55 -13.27
C GLN A 57 -6.61 7.80 -12.60
N SER A 58 -7.58 8.44 -13.25
CA SER A 58 -8.33 9.57 -12.68
C SER A 58 -9.13 9.15 -11.45
N SER A 59 -9.81 7.99 -11.52
CA SER A 59 -10.60 7.45 -10.40
C SER A 59 -9.72 7.09 -9.19
N CYS A 60 -8.59 6.40 -9.41
CA CYS A 60 -7.64 6.05 -8.37
C CYS A 60 -7.01 7.31 -7.74
N ALA A 61 -6.59 8.31 -8.52
CA ALA A 61 -6.05 9.57 -7.99
C ALA A 61 -7.08 10.33 -7.11
N ILE A 62 -8.37 10.30 -7.48
CA ILE A 62 -9.46 10.84 -6.64
C ILE A 62 -9.60 10.07 -5.32
N LEU A 63 -9.34 8.76 -5.29
CA LEU A 63 -9.30 7.99 -4.03
C LEU A 63 -8.04 8.29 -3.22
N SER A 64 -6.85 8.30 -3.83
CA SER A 64 -5.58 8.62 -3.16
C SER A 64 -5.63 9.98 -2.46
N SER A 65 -6.15 11.02 -3.14
CA SER A 65 -6.34 12.36 -2.55
C SER A 65 -7.29 12.37 -1.33
N LYS A 66 -8.31 11.50 -1.30
CA LYS A 66 -9.21 11.34 -0.14
C LYS A 66 -8.56 10.59 1.01
N VAL A 67 -7.69 9.61 0.74
CA VAL A 67 -6.94 8.89 1.78
C VAL A 67 -5.95 9.84 2.46
N VAL A 68 -5.20 10.64 1.70
CA VAL A 68 -4.29 11.66 2.25
C VAL A 68 -5.04 12.66 3.14
N GLY A 69 -6.25 13.07 2.73
CA GLY A 69 -7.13 13.92 3.54
C GLY A 69 -7.69 13.29 4.82
N GLN A 70 -7.50 11.97 5.04
CA GLN A 70 -7.88 11.25 6.27
C GLN A 70 -6.68 10.93 7.18
N GLU A 71 -5.44 11.04 6.71
CA GLU A 71 -4.24 10.79 7.51
C GLU A 71 -3.62 12.07 8.13
N GLN A 72 -4.17 13.25 7.83
CA GLN A 72 -3.83 14.47 8.56
C GLN A 72 -4.49 14.47 9.96
N PRO A 73 -3.74 14.69 11.05
CA PRO A 73 -4.34 14.88 12.38
C PRO A 73 -5.08 16.22 12.45
N PRO A 74 -6.15 16.33 13.26
CA PRO A 74 -6.80 17.61 13.50
C PRO A 74 -5.87 18.54 14.27
N GLU A 75 -5.42 19.64 13.64
CA GLU A 75 -4.65 20.67 14.32
C GLU A 75 -5.48 21.32 15.43
N THR A 76 -4.89 21.46 16.61
CA THR A 76 -5.53 22.04 17.79
C THR A 76 -5.62 23.56 17.65
N ALA A 77 -6.81 24.07 17.36
CA ALA A 77 -7.13 25.49 17.40
C ALA A 77 -7.99 25.83 18.62
N ASP A 78 -7.48 26.66 19.52
CA ASP A 78 -8.15 27.01 20.77
C ASP A 78 -9.26 28.07 20.59
N SER A 79 -10.45 27.70 21.06
CA SER A 79 -11.30 28.52 21.94
C SER A 79 -11.33 30.05 21.75
N ILE A 80 -12.15 30.56 20.82
CA ILE A 80 -12.76 31.91 20.94
C ILE A 80 -14.27 31.80 20.73
N ALA A 81 -15.04 32.28 21.71
CA ALA A 81 -16.48 32.46 21.61
C ALA A 81 -16.84 33.95 21.68
N SER A 82 -17.66 34.43 20.74
CA SER A 82 -18.29 35.77 20.79
C SER A 82 -19.61 35.77 20.02
N VAL A 83 -20.45 36.78 20.25
CA VAL A 83 -21.90 36.75 19.97
C VAL A 83 -22.31 37.91 19.04
N ASN A 84 -23.26 37.62 18.14
CA ASN A 84 -24.07 38.51 17.28
C ASN A 84 -23.68 40.01 17.19
N GLY A 85 -23.25 40.46 16.00
CA GLY A 85 -23.16 41.89 15.64
C GLY A 85 -22.93 42.14 14.15
N HIS A 86 -23.91 42.73 13.46
CA HIS A 86 -23.84 43.21 12.06
C HIS A 86 -22.66 44.19 11.83
N LYS A 87 -22.07 44.41 10.62
CA LYS A 87 -22.68 44.53 9.27
C LYS A 87 -21.62 44.56 8.13
N THR A 88 -21.92 43.92 6.99
CA THR A 88 -21.53 44.20 5.57
C THR A 88 -20.31 45.07 5.17
N ILE A 89 -19.46 44.56 4.26
CA ILE A 89 -19.08 45.18 2.95
C ILE A 89 -19.04 44.07 1.87
N ASP A 90 -19.13 44.46 0.60
CA ASP A 90 -19.53 43.70 -0.60
C ASP A 90 -18.67 42.51 -1.09
N LEU A 91 -19.35 41.64 -1.84
CA LEU A 91 -18.79 40.80 -2.91
C LEU A 91 -19.72 40.97 -4.13
N ASP A 92 -19.18 41.46 -5.25
CA ASP A 92 -19.96 41.74 -6.46
C ASP A 92 -20.56 40.47 -7.06
N LEU A 93 -21.89 40.36 -7.02
CA LEU A 93 -22.66 39.35 -7.74
C LEU A 93 -23.23 39.96 -9.03
N VAL A 94 -22.67 39.57 -10.16
CA VAL A 94 -23.15 39.97 -11.49
C VAL A 94 -24.59 39.47 -11.69
N PRO A 95 -25.56 40.33 -12.02
CA PRO A 95 -26.92 39.89 -12.32
C PRO A 95 -26.95 39.03 -13.59
N ILE A 96 -27.58 37.85 -13.51
CA ILE A 96 -27.97 37.10 -14.72
C ILE A 96 -29.24 37.77 -15.25
N ASP A 97 -29.08 38.61 -16.28
CA ASP A 97 -30.18 39.33 -16.90
C ASP A 97 -31.18 38.40 -17.61
N LYS A 98 -32.45 38.80 -17.61
CA LYS A 98 -33.51 38.04 -18.27
C LYS A 98 -33.50 38.30 -19.79
N ALA A 99 -33.04 37.31 -20.56
CA ALA A 99 -33.24 37.26 -22.01
C ALA A 99 -34.01 35.99 -22.44
N ALA A 100 -34.67 36.09 -23.60
CA ALA A 100 -35.55 35.09 -24.24
C ALA A 100 -35.17 33.62 -23.98
N ALA A 101 -36.11 32.72 -23.66
CA ALA A 101 -37.29 32.36 -24.46
C ALA A 101 -36.95 31.71 -25.82
N ASP A 102 -36.18 30.61 -25.79
CA ASP A 102 -36.57 29.41 -26.54
C ASP A 102 -36.09 28.11 -25.85
N GLY A 103 -36.91 27.05 -25.94
CA GLY A 103 -37.00 26.01 -24.91
C GLY A 103 -36.11 24.76 -25.03
N THR A 104 -34.84 24.87 -25.43
CA THR A 104 -33.93 23.69 -25.52
C THR A 104 -32.58 23.91 -24.85
N ALA A 105 -32.56 23.91 -23.51
CA ALA A 105 -31.35 23.87 -22.70
C ALA A 105 -31.44 22.78 -21.63
N THR A 106 -30.85 21.61 -21.88
CA THR A 106 -30.78 20.52 -20.90
C THR A 106 -29.77 20.85 -19.81
N VAL A 107 -30.26 21.35 -18.66
CA VAL A 107 -29.44 21.44 -17.44
C VAL A 107 -29.02 20.02 -17.04
N GLY A 108 -27.74 19.71 -17.23
CA GLY A 108 -27.19 18.40 -16.86
C GLY A 108 -27.36 18.12 -15.37
N LYS A 109 -27.70 16.88 -15.03
CA LYS A 109 -27.69 16.45 -13.62
C LYS A 109 -26.27 16.62 -13.05
N PRO A 110 -26.11 16.99 -11.77
CA PRO A 110 -24.83 16.88 -11.09
C PRO A 110 -24.39 15.41 -11.11
N LEU A 111 -23.14 15.15 -11.54
CA LEU A 111 -22.58 13.81 -11.60
C LEU A 111 -22.54 13.20 -10.19
N THR A 112 -23.12 12.02 -10.05
CA THR A 112 -23.10 11.23 -8.82
C THR A 112 -21.90 10.29 -8.81
N ILE A 113 -21.56 9.72 -7.65
CA ILE A 113 -20.49 8.72 -7.56
C ILE A 113 -20.79 7.46 -8.41
N THR A 114 -22.06 7.19 -8.70
CA THR A 114 -22.52 6.10 -9.57
C THR A 114 -22.24 6.36 -11.05
N ASP A 115 -22.12 7.64 -11.46
CA ASP A 115 -21.79 8.02 -12.85
C ASP A 115 -20.27 7.93 -13.14
N LEU A 116 -19.43 7.70 -12.11
CA LEU A 116 -17.98 7.54 -12.21
C LEU A 116 -17.51 6.07 -12.23
N ALA A 117 -18.36 5.12 -11.84
CA ALA A 117 -18.07 3.69 -11.91
C ALA A 117 -18.84 3.09 -13.09
N PRO A 118 -18.21 2.82 -14.25
CA PRO A 118 -18.90 2.24 -15.38
C PRO A 118 -19.43 0.85 -15.01
N ALA A 119 -20.66 0.56 -15.45
CA ALA A 119 -21.37 -0.65 -15.06
C ALA A 119 -20.59 -1.92 -15.43
N PRO A 120 -20.68 -3.02 -14.64
CA PRO A 120 -20.00 -4.29 -14.94
C PRO A 120 -20.41 -4.86 -16.30
N MET A 121 -19.62 -4.58 -17.33
CA MET A 121 -19.90 -4.99 -18.71
C MET A 121 -19.78 -6.50 -18.83
N HIS A 122 -20.89 -7.18 -19.14
CA HIS A 122 -20.88 -8.61 -19.41
C HIS A 122 -20.01 -8.90 -20.65
N GLY A 123 -18.76 -9.33 -20.43
CA GLY A 123 -17.76 -9.59 -21.46
C GLY A 123 -16.45 -8.79 -21.33
N SER A 124 -16.32 -7.85 -20.39
CA SER A 124 -15.03 -7.20 -20.12
C SER A 124 -14.04 -8.16 -19.43
N GLN A 125 -12.74 -7.83 -19.49
CA GLN A 125 -11.75 -8.50 -18.64
C GLN A 125 -12.04 -8.21 -17.16
N LEU A 126 -11.64 -9.12 -16.28
CA LEU A 126 -11.81 -8.96 -14.84
C LEU A 126 -10.84 -7.89 -14.33
N ARG A 127 -11.36 -6.84 -13.68
CA ARG A 127 -10.53 -5.75 -13.14
C ARG A 127 -9.98 -6.11 -11.76
N VAL A 128 -8.66 -6.12 -11.62
CA VAL A 128 -7.96 -6.53 -10.40
C VAL A 128 -7.09 -5.39 -9.88
N ALA A 129 -7.53 -4.75 -8.79
CA ALA A 129 -6.76 -3.71 -8.11
C ALA A 129 -5.55 -4.31 -7.37
N TYR A 130 -4.41 -3.64 -7.44
CA TYR A 130 -3.20 -4.02 -6.72
C TYR A 130 -2.45 -2.76 -6.28
N GLN A 131 -1.65 -2.85 -5.20
CA GLN A 131 -0.82 -1.72 -4.76
C GLN A 131 0.55 -1.76 -5.44
N GLY A 132 1.00 -0.61 -5.97
CA GLY A 132 2.24 -0.43 -6.71
C GLY A 132 2.02 -0.04 -8.18
N VAL A 133 3.12 0.15 -8.92
CA VAL A 133 3.11 0.51 -10.36
C VAL A 133 3.26 -0.75 -11.25
N PRO A 134 3.17 -0.65 -12.60
CA PRO A 134 3.44 -1.80 -13.48
C PRO A 134 4.85 -2.38 -13.27
N GLY A 135 4.98 -3.70 -13.32
CA GLY A 135 6.21 -4.42 -12.99
C GLY A 135 6.41 -4.75 -11.51
N ALA A 136 5.58 -4.22 -10.60
CA ALA A 136 5.61 -4.59 -9.19
C ALA A 136 5.20 -6.06 -8.98
N TYR A 137 5.72 -6.71 -7.94
CA TYR A 137 5.36 -8.10 -7.60
C TYR A 137 3.84 -8.29 -7.38
N SER A 138 3.14 -7.24 -6.95
CA SER A 138 1.68 -7.21 -6.84
C SER A 138 0.95 -7.35 -8.19
N GLU A 139 1.49 -6.81 -9.29
CA GLU A 139 0.95 -6.99 -10.64
C GLU A 139 1.12 -8.45 -11.09
N ALA A 140 2.30 -9.03 -10.86
CA ALA A 140 2.58 -10.44 -11.16
C ALA A 140 1.69 -11.39 -10.33
N ALA A 141 1.43 -11.07 -9.06
CA ALA A 141 0.49 -11.79 -8.22
C ALA A 141 -0.96 -11.69 -8.74
N ALA A 142 -1.39 -10.50 -9.20
CA ALA A 142 -2.70 -10.31 -9.83
C ALA A 142 -2.84 -11.17 -11.10
N GLY A 143 -1.83 -11.18 -11.96
CA GLY A 143 -1.80 -12.01 -13.18
C GLY A 143 -1.78 -13.53 -12.91
N LYS A 144 -1.09 -13.98 -11.84
CA LYS A 144 -1.13 -15.38 -11.38
C LYS A 144 -2.51 -15.75 -10.80
N ALA A 145 -3.12 -14.84 -10.03
CA ALA A 145 -4.43 -15.03 -9.41
C ALA A 145 -5.58 -15.10 -10.44
N TYR A 146 -5.50 -14.25 -11.48
CA TYR A 146 -6.56 -14.09 -12.46
C TYR A 146 -5.96 -13.93 -13.88
N PRO A 147 -5.67 -15.05 -14.58
CA PRO A 147 -5.12 -15.00 -15.94
C PRO A 147 -6.00 -14.17 -16.89
N LYS A 148 -5.37 -13.23 -17.62
CA LYS A 148 -6.04 -12.26 -18.52
C LYS A 148 -6.93 -11.22 -17.80
N CYS A 149 -6.62 -10.87 -16.55
CA CYS A 149 -7.19 -9.71 -15.89
C CYS A 149 -6.69 -8.37 -16.47
N GLU A 150 -7.49 -7.32 -16.31
CA GLU A 150 -7.01 -5.94 -16.37
C GLU A 150 -6.47 -5.58 -14.97
N ALA A 151 -5.15 -5.39 -14.85
CA ALA A 151 -4.52 -5.04 -13.58
C ALA A 151 -4.56 -3.51 -13.37
N ILE A 152 -5.19 -3.07 -12.28
CA ILE A 152 -5.37 -1.65 -11.94
C ILE A 152 -4.36 -1.26 -10.85
N PRO A 153 -3.31 -0.47 -11.16
CA PRO A 153 -2.37 0.03 -10.17
C PRO A 153 -3.05 1.02 -9.21
N CYS A 154 -2.66 0.97 -7.93
CA CYS A 154 -3.12 1.84 -6.86
C CYS A 154 -1.92 2.30 -6.03
N ASP A 155 -1.84 3.58 -5.70
CA ASP A 155 -0.68 4.14 -4.99
C ASP A 155 -0.54 3.56 -3.57
N GLN A 156 -1.68 3.42 -2.88
CA GLN A 156 -1.78 2.93 -1.49
C GLN A 156 -2.71 1.72 -1.39
N PHE A 157 -2.53 0.90 -0.34
CA PHE A 157 -3.36 -0.28 -0.10
C PHE A 157 -4.84 0.08 0.08
N GLU A 158 -5.11 1.15 0.83
CA GLU A 158 -6.44 1.75 1.04
C GLU A 158 -7.21 1.97 -0.26
N VAL A 159 -6.52 2.46 -1.29
CA VAL A 159 -7.10 2.77 -2.60
C VAL A 159 -7.52 1.49 -3.31
N ALA A 160 -6.74 0.40 -3.19
CA ALA A 160 -7.12 -0.90 -3.74
C ALA A 160 -8.33 -1.53 -3.00
N PHE A 161 -8.47 -1.35 -1.68
CA PHE A 161 -9.68 -1.73 -0.95
C PHE A 161 -10.90 -0.90 -1.40
N GLN A 162 -10.76 0.43 -1.46
CA GLN A 162 -11.83 1.35 -1.86
C GLN A 162 -12.26 1.13 -3.32
N ALA A 163 -11.33 0.83 -4.24
CA ALA A 163 -11.65 0.53 -5.63
C ALA A 163 -12.58 -0.70 -5.76
N VAL A 164 -12.41 -1.72 -4.91
CA VAL A 164 -13.30 -2.89 -4.88
C VAL A 164 -14.63 -2.57 -4.19
N GLU A 165 -14.66 -1.78 -3.12
CA GLU A 165 -15.93 -1.37 -2.48
C GLU A 165 -16.77 -0.44 -3.38
N LEU A 166 -16.12 0.39 -4.20
CA LEU A 166 -16.74 1.37 -5.11
C LEU A 166 -16.92 0.88 -6.55
N TRP A 167 -16.77 -0.42 -6.82
CA TRP A 167 -17.00 -1.07 -8.12
C TRP A 167 -16.09 -0.61 -9.29
N ILE A 168 -15.05 0.17 -9.00
CA ILE A 168 -13.95 0.56 -9.90
C ILE A 168 -13.10 -0.67 -10.27
N ALA A 169 -12.92 -1.60 -9.32
CA ALA A 169 -12.33 -2.92 -9.55
C ALA A 169 -13.32 -4.04 -9.15
N ASP A 170 -13.13 -5.24 -9.69
CA ASP A 170 -13.94 -6.41 -9.39
C ASP A 170 -13.33 -7.28 -8.29
N ARG A 171 -12.00 -7.22 -8.17
CA ARG A 171 -11.18 -7.91 -7.16
C ARG A 171 -10.01 -7.02 -6.75
N ALA A 172 -9.37 -7.35 -5.64
CA ALA A 172 -8.02 -6.89 -5.34
C ALA A 172 -7.10 -8.08 -5.05
N VAL A 173 -5.79 -7.92 -5.28
CA VAL A 173 -4.76 -8.90 -4.88
C VAL A 173 -3.68 -8.17 -4.11
N LEU A 174 -3.60 -8.42 -2.81
CA LEU A 174 -2.78 -7.66 -1.86
C LEU A 174 -1.88 -8.57 -1.02
N PRO A 175 -0.61 -8.19 -0.75
CA PRO A 175 0.29 -9.01 0.04
C PRO A 175 -0.06 -8.91 1.53
N VAL A 176 -0.05 -10.05 2.23
CA VAL A 176 -0.30 -10.10 3.69
C VAL A 176 0.91 -10.57 4.48
N GLU A 177 1.87 -11.22 3.82
CA GLU A 177 2.96 -11.93 4.50
C GLU A 177 4.11 -12.17 3.51
N ASN A 178 5.35 -12.00 3.95
CA ASN A 178 6.56 -12.36 3.20
C ASN A 178 7.46 -13.21 4.10
N SER A 179 8.10 -14.26 3.55
CA SER A 179 8.90 -15.21 4.34
C SER A 179 10.07 -14.58 5.10
N LEU A 180 10.60 -13.45 4.62
CA LEU A 180 11.71 -12.72 5.24
C LEU A 180 11.25 -11.49 6.05
N GLY A 181 10.20 -10.79 5.58
CA GLY A 181 9.66 -9.57 6.22
C GLY A 181 8.54 -9.79 7.24
N GLY A 182 7.99 -11.01 7.33
CA GLY A 182 6.87 -11.33 8.20
C GLY A 182 5.53 -10.76 7.72
N SER A 183 4.63 -10.49 8.68
CA SER A 183 3.24 -10.07 8.43
C SER A 183 3.11 -8.59 8.05
N ILE A 184 2.45 -8.31 6.93
CA ILE A 184 2.17 -6.94 6.45
C ILE A 184 0.94 -6.40 7.19
N HIS A 185 1.19 -5.89 8.39
CA HIS A 185 0.15 -5.51 9.36
C HIS A 185 -0.86 -4.46 8.87
N ARG A 186 -0.49 -3.56 7.95
CA ARG A 186 -1.43 -2.56 7.38
C ARG A 186 -2.60 -3.25 6.67
N ASN A 187 -2.34 -4.33 5.94
CA ASN A 187 -3.37 -5.05 5.17
C ASN A 187 -4.28 -5.91 6.05
N TYR A 188 -3.78 -6.43 7.17
CA TYR A 188 -4.62 -7.03 8.21
C TYR A 188 -5.53 -6.00 8.88
N ASP A 189 -4.99 -4.84 9.26
CA ASP A 189 -5.78 -3.76 9.86
C ASP A 189 -6.82 -3.18 8.88
N LEU A 190 -6.56 -3.22 7.56
CA LEU A 190 -7.53 -2.88 6.51
C LEU A 190 -8.61 -3.96 6.29
N LEU A 191 -8.24 -5.24 6.28
CA LEU A 191 -9.20 -6.36 6.23
C LEU A 191 -10.24 -6.28 7.35
N LEU A 192 -9.85 -5.80 8.53
CA LEU A 192 -10.76 -5.59 9.65
C LEU A 192 -11.69 -4.38 9.47
N ARG A 193 -11.22 -3.30 8.82
CA ARG A 193 -11.97 -2.06 8.58
C ARG A 193 -12.98 -2.18 7.42
N HIS A 194 -12.55 -2.75 6.30
CA HIS A 194 -13.32 -2.86 5.07
C HIS A 194 -14.21 -4.10 5.08
N ARG A 195 -15.30 -4.09 4.28
CA ARG A 195 -16.27 -5.18 4.15
C ARG A 195 -15.96 -6.11 2.98
N LEU A 196 -14.67 -6.36 2.74
CA LEU A 196 -14.21 -7.34 1.77
C LEU A 196 -13.99 -8.71 2.44
N HIS A 197 -14.03 -9.75 1.60
CA HIS A 197 -13.80 -11.14 1.97
C HIS A 197 -12.60 -11.72 1.21
N ILE A 198 -11.83 -12.59 1.86
CA ILE A 198 -10.78 -13.37 1.21
C ILE A 198 -11.43 -14.52 0.45
N VAL A 199 -11.19 -14.58 -0.86
CA VAL A 199 -11.76 -15.57 -1.80
C VAL A 199 -10.72 -16.52 -2.41
N GLY A 200 -9.46 -16.34 -2.05
CA GLY A 200 -8.31 -17.15 -2.47
C GLY A 200 -7.01 -16.57 -1.92
N GLU A 201 -5.92 -17.32 -2.07
CA GLU A 201 -4.56 -16.85 -1.81
C GLU A 201 -3.65 -17.21 -2.99
N VAL A 202 -2.53 -16.51 -3.10
CA VAL A 202 -1.49 -16.77 -4.11
C VAL A 202 -0.11 -16.62 -3.46
N GLN A 203 0.77 -17.60 -3.64
CA GLN A 203 2.16 -17.52 -3.26
C GLN A 203 3.02 -17.15 -4.47
N LEU A 204 3.86 -16.11 -4.34
CA LEU A 204 4.74 -15.64 -5.40
C LEU A 204 6.20 -15.59 -4.90
N PRO A 205 7.12 -16.38 -5.49
CA PRO A 205 8.55 -16.22 -5.27
C PRO A 205 9.05 -14.84 -5.70
N VAL A 206 9.94 -14.25 -4.91
CA VAL A 206 10.49 -12.90 -5.12
C VAL A 206 11.93 -13.01 -5.62
N HIS A 207 12.10 -12.81 -6.92
CA HIS A 207 13.40 -12.85 -7.60
C HIS A 207 13.82 -11.42 -7.96
N HIS A 208 14.80 -10.89 -7.22
CA HIS A 208 15.31 -9.53 -7.38
C HIS A 208 16.42 -9.50 -8.43
N CYS A 209 16.27 -8.63 -9.42
CA CYS A 209 17.27 -8.35 -10.45
C CYS A 209 17.92 -6.98 -10.19
N LEU A 210 19.25 -6.90 -10.30
CA LEU A 210 19.96 -5.62 -10.40
C LEU A 210 19.90 -5.15 -11.86
N MET A 211 19.41 -3.94 -12.10
CA MET A 211 19.25 -3.40 -13.46
C MET A 211 19.65 -1.92 -13.58
N ALA A 212 20.11 -1.52 -14.75
CA ALA A 212 20.41 -0.14 -15.10
C ALA A 212 19.98 0.14 -16.55
N LEU A 213 20.23 1.36 -17.06
CA LEU A 213 19.97 1.67 -18.46
C LEU A 213 20.86 0.85 -19.41
N PRO A 214 20.37 0.50 -20.62
CA PRO A 214 21.16 -0.23 -21.62
C PRO A 214 22.52 0.41 -21.90
N GLY A 215 23.58 -0.40 -21.81
CA GLY A 215 24.97 0.01 -22.01
C GLY A 215 25.67 0.60 -20.77
N VAL A 216 24.99 0.77 -19.63
CA VAL A 216 25.64 1.11 -18.35
C VAL A 216 26.42 -0.12 -17.85
N ARG A 217 27.73 0.04 -17.64
CA ARG A 217 28.58 -0.99 -17.03
C ARG A 217 28.60 -0.85 -15.50
N LYS A 218 28.84 -1.95 -14.78
CA LYS A 218 28.76 -2.01 -13.31
C LYS A 218 29.69 -1.01 -12.61
N GLU A 219 30.86 -0.76 -13.22
CA GLU A 219 31.89 0.15 -12.69
C GLU A 219 31.49 1.63 -12.69
N TYR A 220 30.40 2.01 -13.37
CA TYR A 220 29.87 3.38 -13.39
C TYR A 220 28.72 3.61 -12.39
N ILE A 221 28.27 2.57 -11.68
CA ILE A 221 27.16 2.65 -10.72
C ILE A 221 27.67 3.20 -9.39
N THR A 222 27.22 4.39 -9.04
CA THR A 222 27.49 5.06 -7.75
C THR A 222 26.33 4.92 -6.77
N ARG A 223 25.12 4.58 -7.24
CA ARG A 223 23.88 4.56 -6.46
C ARG A 223 23.01 3.34 -6.82
N VAL A 224 22.40 2.72 -5.82
CA VAL A 224 21.43 1.62 -5.98
C VAL A 224 20.16 1.97 -5.22
N ILE A 225 19.04 2.08 -5.94
CA ILE A 225 17.73 2.48 -5.39
C ILE A 225 16.74 1.31 -5.39
N SER A 226 15.96 1.18 -4.31
CA SER A 226 14.78 0.29 -4.24
C SER A 226 13.99 0.52 -2.96
N HIS A 227 12.91 -0.23 -2.76
CA HIS A 227 12.20 -0.33 -1.49
C HIS A 227 13.15 -0.81 -0.36
N PRO A 228 13.10 -0.24 0.86
CA PRO A 228 13.98 -0.61 1.97
C PRO A 228 14.12 -2.11 2.23
N GLN A 229 13.01 -2.86 2.12
CA GLN A 229 13.02 -4.32 2.30
C GLN A 229 13.80 -5.05 1.19
N ALA A 230 13.76 -4.56 -0.06
CA ALA A 230 14.51 -5.15 -1.16
C ALA A 230 16.01 -4.82 -1.06
N LEU A 231 16.36 -3.60 -0.62
CA LEU A 231 17.75 -3.23 -0.32
C LEU A 231 18.35 -4.12 0.78
N ALA A 232 17.61 -4.36 1.86
CA ALA A 232 18.03 -5.23 2.97
C ALA A 232 18.11 -6.71 2.54
N GLN A 233 17.21 -7.18 1.68
CA GLN A 233 17.21 -8.55 1.13
C GLN A 233 18.36 -8.83 0.14
N CYS A 234 19.15 -7.83 -0.24
CA CYS A 234 20.24 -7.95 -1.22
C CYS A 234 21.58 -7.37 -0.70
N GLU A 235 21.67 -6.97 0.56
CA GLU A 235 22.82 -6.22 1.10
C GLU A 235 24.13 -7.00 0.98
N HIS A 236 24.11 -8.30 1.27
CA HIS A 236 25.31 -9.14 1.26
C HIS A 236 25.77 -9.41 -0.18
N THR A 237 24.84 -9.65 -1.12
CA THR A 237 25.15 -9.87 -2.53
C THR A 237 25.59 -8.61 -3.26
N LEU A 238 24.98 -7.44 -2.99
CA LEU A 238 25.50 -6.15 -3.46
C LEU A 238 26.96 -5.93 -3.01
N THR A 239 27.27 -6.29 -1.76
CA THR A 239 28.63 -6.17 -1.21
C THR A 239 29.61 -7.14 -1.89
N LYS A 240 29.20 -8.40 -2.16
CA LYS A 240 29.98 -9.38 -2.94
C LYS A 240 30.26 -8.94 -4.37
N LEU A 241 29.33 -8.23 -5.00
CA LEU A 241 29.47 -7.70 -6.36
C LEU A 241 30.47 -6.55 -6.48
N GLY A 242 31.07 -6.09 -5.37
CA GLY A 242 32.06 -5.01 -5.36
C GLY A 242 31.48 -3.62 -5.62
N LEU A 243 30.15 -3.48 -5.64
CA LEU A 243 29.44 -2.22 -5.85
C LEU A 243 29.57 -1.35 -4.60
N GLN A 244 30.55 -0.43 -4.62
CA GLN A 244 30.70 0.64 -3.62
C GLN A 244 29.67 1.76 -3.85
N ALA A 245 28.41 1.39 -4.04
CA ALA A 245 27.31 2.26 -4.37
C ALA A 245 26.50 2.64 -3.12
N ALA A 246 26.03 3.89 -3.04
CA ALA A 246 25.11 4.33 -2.02
C ALA A 246 23.76 3.60 -2.15
N ARG A 247 23.23 3.08 -1.04
CA ARG A 247 21.91 2.43 -1.00
C ARG A 247 20.86 3.47 -0.63
N GLU A 248 19.91 3.72 -1.51
CA GLU A 248 18.92 4.78 -1.36
C GLU A 248 17.49 4.22 -1.40
N ALA A 249 16.73 4.50 -0.34
CA ALA A 249 15.35 4.06 -0.19
C ALA A 249 14.40 4.88 -1.09
N VAL A 250 13.52 4.18 -1.81
CA VAL A 250 12.34 4.74 -2.51
C VAL A 250 11.11 3.91 -2.18
N ASP A 251 9.90 4.41 -2.48
CA ASP A 251 8.65 3.80 -1.98
C ASP A 251 8.26 2.48 -2.67
N ASP A 252 8.72 2.21 -3.90
CA ASP A 252 8.48 0.94 -4.61
C ASP A 252 9.68 0.45 -5.43
N THR A 253 9.75 -0.87 -5.58
CA THR A 253 10.72 -1.62 -6.39
C THR A 253 10.61 -1.35 -7.89
N ALA A 254 9.41 -1.35 -8.48
CA ALA A 254 9.24 -1.10 -9.91
C ALA A 254 9.27 0.40 -10.23
N GLY A 255 8.73 1.23 -9.32
CA GLY A 255 8.90 2.68 -9.35
C GLY A 255 10.37 3.12 -9.35
N ALA A 256 11.29 2.36 -8.73
CA ALA A 256 12.73 2.59 -8.83
C ALA A 256 13.26 2.44 -10.27
N ALA A 257 12.80 1.43 -11.00
CA ALA A 257 13.18 1.21 -12.41
C ALA A 257 12.54 2.28 -13.33
N GLU A 258 11.26 2.60 -13.11
CA GLU A 258 10.54 3.67 -13.80
C GLU A 258 11.25 5.03 -13.64
N TYR A 259 11.67 5.36 -12.41
CA TYR A 259 12.36 6.62 -12.09
C TYR A 259 13.70 6.75 -12.83
N ILE A 260 14.49 5.67 -12.91
CA ILE A 260 15.76 5.67 -13.67
C ILE A 260 15.50 5.83 -15.17
N ALA A 261 14.51 5.12 -15.72
CA ALA A 261 14.14 5.22 -17.13
C ALA A 261 13.66 6.63 -17.50
N ALA A 262 12.73 7.19 -16.73
CA ALA A 262 12.17 8.52 -16.96
C ALA A 262 13.20 9.66 -16.85
N ASN A 263 14.19 9.52 -15.98
CA ASN A 263 15.23 10.54 -15.75
C ASN A 263 16.57 10.25 -16.47
N ASN A 264 16.68 9.15 -17.22
CA ASN A 264 17.90 8.72 -17.94
C ASN A 264 19.16 8.68 -17.03
N LEU A 265 19.01 8.18 -15.80
CA LEU A 265 20.09 8.13 -14.80
C LEU A 265 21.09 7.00 -15.12
N ARG A 266 22.33 7.36 -15.44
CA ARG A 266 23.39 6.41 -15.88
C ARG A 266 24.43 6.07 -14.81
N ASP A 267 24.36 6.75 -13.66
CA ASP A 267 25.12 6.49 -12.44
C ASP A 267 24.37 5.58 -11.45
N THR A 268 23.10 5.31 -11.73
CA THR A 268 22.14 4.71 -10.80
C THR A 268 21.61 3.38 -11.34
N ALA A 269 21.45 2.40 -10.45
CA ALA A 269 20.81 1.12 -10.73
C ALA A 269 19.60 0.90 -9.81
N ALA A 270 18.63 0.10 -10.26
CA ALA A 270 17.48 -0.32 -9.46
C ALA A 270 17.61 -1.79 -9.04
N ILE A 271 16.98 -2.13 -7.91
CA ILE A 271 16.61 -3.52 -7.60
C ILE A 271 15.10 -3.66 -7.80
N ALA A 272 14.69 -4.48 -8.77
CA ALA A 272 13.29 -4.71 -9.12
C ALA A 272 13.09 -6.11 -9.72
N SER A 273 11.86 -6.45 -10.09
CA SER A 273 11.55 -7.70 -10.79
C SER A 273 12.07 -7.70 -12.24
N ALA A 274 12.34 -8.86 -12.82
CA ALA A 274 12.65 -8.97 -14.26
C ALA A 274 11.56 -8.33 -15.15
N ARG A 275 10.29 -8.37 -14.70
CA ARG A 275 9.15 -7.76 -15.40
C ARG A 275 9.23 -6.23 -15.44
N ALA A 276 9.74 -5.58 -14.39
CA ALA A 276 10.02 -4.15 -14.42
C ALA A 276 11.13 -3.82 -15.44
N ALA A 277 12.14 -4.69 -15.59
CA ALA A 277 13.18 -4.48 -16.60
C ALA A 277 12.63 -4.52 -18.04
N GLU A 278 11.74 -5.48 -18.34
CA GLU A 278 11.03 -5.55 -19.63
C GLU A 278 10.21 -4.28 -19.91
N LEU A 279 9.42 -3.83 -18.93
CA LEU A 279 8.47 -2.73 -19.08
C LEU A 279 9.15 -1.37 -19.25
N TYR A 280 10.25 -1.12 -18.52
CA TYR A 280 10.97 0.16 -18.54
C TYR A 280 12.22 0.15 -19.43
N GLY A 281 12.44 -0.92 -20.21
CA GLY A 281 13.55 -1.02 -21.17
C GLY A 281 14.94 -1.11 -20.53
N MET A 282 15.02 -1.64 -19.31
CA MET A 282 16.24 -1.70 -18.51
C MET A 282 17.07 -2.95 -18.85
N GLN A 283 18.39 -2.83 -18.75
CA GLN A 283 19.31 -3.95 -18.86
C GLN A 283 19.52 -4.59 -17.47
N ILE A 284 19.20 -5.88 -17.33
CA ILE A 284 19.59 -6.68 -16.17
C ILE A 284 21.11 -6.87 -16.19
N LEU A 285 21.75 -6.55 -15.05
CA LEU A 285 23.20 -6.63 -14.84
C LEU A 285 23.58 -7.82 -13.97
N ALA A 286 22.70 -8.24 -13.07
CA ALA A 286 22.77 -9.49 -12.32
C ALA A 286 21.34 -9.92 -11.97
N ASP A 287 21.05 -11.21 -12.11
CA ASP A 287 19.77 -11.80 -11.72
C ASP A 287 19.93 -12.61 -10.42
N GLY A 288 18.83 -12.86 -9.72
CA GLY A 288 18.80 -13.63 -8.47
C GLY A 288 19.65 -13.03 -7.34
N ILE A 289 19.68 -11.70 -7.21
CA ILE A 289 20.56 -11.00 -6.25
C ILE A 289 20.03 -10.95 -4.81
N GLN A 290 18.91 -11.61 -4.51
CA GLN A 290 18.44 -11.81 -3.14
C GLN A 290 19.37 -12.74 -2.36
N ASP A 291 19.63 -12.40 -1.09
CA ASP A 291 20.54 -13.13 -0.21
C ASP A 291 19.98 -14.48 0.29
N ASP A 292 18.66 -14.69 0.14
CA ASP A 292 17.94 -15.93 0.45
C ASP A 292 17.00 -16.30 -0.72
N CYS A 293 17.10 -17.52 -1.24
CA CYS A 293 16.31 -18.03 -2.35
C CYS A 293 14.89 -18.51 -1.97
N GLY A 294 14.60 -18.64 -0.66
CA GLY A 294 13.28 -18.94 -0.10
C GLY A 294 12.38 -17.70 0.08
N ASN A 295 12.72 -16.57 -0.56
CA ASN A 295 11.94 -15.34 -0.51
C ASN A 295 10.60 -15.51 -1.25
N VAL A 296 9.49 -15.62 -0.51
CA VAL A 296 8.13 -15.84 -1.04
C VAL A 296 7.18 -14.86 -0.36
N THR A 297 6.37 -14.17 -1.16
CA THR A 297 5.28 -13.31 -0.68
C THR A 297 3.95 -13.99 -0.91
N ARG A 298 3.14 -14.05 0.15
CA ARG A 298 1.76 -14.54 0.16
C ARG A 298 0.80 -13.37 0.00
N PHE A 299 0.00 -13.44 -1.06
CA PHE A 299 -1.05 -12.51 -1.41
C PHE A 299 -2.42 -13.12 -1.12
N VAL A 300 -3.39 -12.28 -0.77
CA VAL A 300 -4.80 -12.66 -0.67
C VAL A 300 -5.60 -12.05 -1.82
N MET A 301 -6.53 -12.82 -2.36
CA MET A 301 -7.49 -12.40 -3.37
C MET A 301 -8.75 -11.91 -2.64
N LEU A 302 -9.15 -10.66 -2.86
CA LEU A 302 -10.26 -10.02 -2.17
C LEU A 302 -11.44 -9.76 -3.10
N ALA A 303 -12.66 -9.89 -2.56
CA ALA A 303 -13.91 -9.57 -3.25
C ALA A 303 -14.96 -8.94 -2.31
N ARG A 304 -15.99 -8.33 -2.90
CA ARG A 304 -17.16 -7.78 -2.18
C ARG A 304 -18.02 -8.86 -1.51
N GLU A 305 -18.03 -10.07 -2.07
CA GLU A 305 -18.84 -11.21 -1.62
C GLU A 305 -17.93 -12.39 -1.26
N PRO A 306 -18.24 -13.17 -0.20
CA PRO A 306 -17.52 -14.39 0.11
C PRO A 306 -17.87 -15.49 -0.91
N ILE A 307 -16.92 -16.37 -1.21
CA ILE A 307 -17.25 -17.59 -1.96
C ILE A 307 -18.02 -18.58 -1.09
N ILE A 308 -18.88 -19.38 -1.72
CA ILE A 308 -19.54 -20.52 -1.07
C ILE A 308 -18.45 -21.57 -0.75
N PRO A 309 -18.19 -21.91 0.52
CA PRO A 309 -17.17 -22.88 0.89
C PRO A 309 -17.48 -24.27 0.35
N ARG A 310 -16.45 -25.04 0.00
CA ARG A 310 -16.56 -26.41 -0.55
C ARG A 310 -15.57 -27.35 0.10
N THR A 311 -15.75 -28.64 -0.14
CA THR A 311 -14.81 -29.72 0.22
C THR A 311 -14.23 -30.39 -1.04
N ASP A 312 -14.22 -29.68 -2.17
CA ASP A 312 -13.76 -30.20 -3.47
C ASP A 312 -12.22 -30.19 -3.64
N ARG A 313 -11.51 -29.51 -2.74
CA ARG A 313 -10.04 -29.40 -2.67
C ARG A 313 -9.62 -28.91 -1.26
N PRO A 314 -8.32 -28.79 -0.96
CA PRO A 314 -7.85 -28.19 0.29
C PRO A 314 -8.30 -26.72 0.44
N PHE A 315 -8.90 -26.40 1.60
CA PHE A 315 -9.39 -25.08 1.97
C PHE A 315 -8.68 -24.56 3.22
N LYS A 316 -8.52 -23.24 3.28
CA LYS A 316 -8.06 -22.49 4.44
C LYS A 316 -9.14 -21.49 4.85
N THR A 317 -9.31 -21.31 6.16
CA THR A 317 -10.21 -20.31 6.71
C THR A 317 -9.43 -19.32 7.56
N SER A 318 -9.59 -18.04 7.25
CA SER A 318 -8.99 -16.92 7.99
C SER A 318 -10.02 -16.31 8.92
N ILE A 319 -9.68 -16.19 10.20
CA ILE A 319 -10.49 -15.52 11.22
C ILE A 319 -9.69 -14.42 11.92
N VAL A 320 -10.41 -13.45 12.49
CA VAL A 320 -9.87 -12.52 13.47
C VAL A 320 -10.79 -12.52 14.70
N PHE A 321 -10.20 -12.59 15.90
CA PHE A 321 -10.93 -12.57 17.16
C PHE A 321 -10.26 -11.69 18.21
N ALA A 322 -11.02 -11.27 19.23
CA ALA A 322 -10.53 -10.56 20.41
C ALA A 322 -11.24 -11.02 21.69
N HIS A 323 -10.67 -10.66 22.85
CA HIS A 323 -11.28 -10.93 24.16
C HIS A 323 -10.91 -9.86 25.20
N ASP A 324 -11.93 -9.33 25.87
CA ASP A 324 -11.81 -8.17 26.78
C ASP A 324 -10.97 -8.47 28.04
N LYS A 325 -10.85 -9.74 28.43
CA LYS A 325 -10.11 -10.18 29.63
C LYS A 325 -8.67 -10.61 29.32
N GLY A 326 -8.13 -10.19 28.17
CA GLY A 326 -6.74 -10.39 27.78
C GLY A 326 -6.43 -11.75 27.14
N THR A 327 -5.13 -12.06 27.05
CA THR A 327 -4.59 -13.08 26.15
C THR A 327 -4.80 -14.54 26.59
N SER A 328 -5.30 -14.78 27.81
CA SER A 328 -5.57 -16.13 28.33
C SER A 328 -6.63 -16.91 27.52
N VAL A 329 -7.46 -16.19 26.76
CA VAL A 329 -8.41 -16.77 25.79
C VAL A 329 -7.71 -17.60 24.71
N LEU A 330 -6.46 -17.26 24.35
CA LEU A 330 -5.75 -17.85 23.22
C LEU A 330 -5.63 -19.37 23.39
N PHE A 331 -5.24 -19.84 24.58
CA PHE A 331 -5.13 -21.27 24.85
C PHE A 331 -6.45 -22.03 24.62
N LYS A 332 -7.60 -21.43 24.99
CA LYS A 332 -8.92 -22.03 24.73
C LYS A 332 -9.23 -22.11 23.24
N VAL A 333 -8.97 -21.03 22.51
CA VAL A 333 -9.20 -20.95 21.06
C VAL A 333 -8.32 -21.97 20.32
N LEU A 334 -7.04 -22.08 20.67
CA LEU A 334 -6.14 -23.08 20.09
C LEU A 334 -6.61 -24.51 20.42
N SER A 335 -7.12 -24.75 21.64
CA SER A 335 -7.66 -26.05 22.05
C SER A 335 -8.89 -26.46 21.24
N ALA A 336 -9.79 -25.52 20.92
CA ALA A 336 -10.99 -25.78 20.13
C ALA A 336 -10.66 -26.36 18.73
N PHE A 337 -9.58 -25.88 18.10
CA PHE A 337 -9.06 -26.43 16.83
C PHE A 337 -8.28 -27.74 17.03
N ALA A 338 -7.41 -27.80 18.03
CA ALA A 338 -6.56 -28.96 18.30
C ALA A 338 -7.37 -30.23 18.60
N PHE A 339 -8.40 -30.16 19.46
CA PHE A 339 -9.27 -31.31 19.77
C PHE A 339 -10.10 -31.81 18.57
N ARG A 340 -10.12 -31.07 17.46
CA ARG A 340 -10.84 -31.42 16.22
C ARG A 340 -9.88 -31.76 15.06
N ASN A 341 -8.59 -31.93 15.35
CA ASN A 341 -7.52 -32.18 14.38
C ASN A 341 -7.52 -31.15 13.23
N ILE A 342 -7.70 -29.87 13.56
CA ILE A 342 -7.63 -28.76 12.60
C ILE A 342 -6.26 -28.08 12.78
N ASN A 343 -5.42 -28.15 11.75
CA ASN A 343 -4.12 -27.49 11.73
C ASN A 343 -4.27 -25.97 11.66
N LEU A 344 -3.36 -25.24 12.31
CA LEU A 344 -3.27 -23.78 12.25
C LEU A 344 -2.02 -23.41 11.44
N THR A 345 -2.18 -22.73 10.31
CA THR A 345 -1.07 -22.32 9.44
C THR A 345 -0.53 -20.94 9.80
N LYS A 346 -1.30 -20.12 10.52
CA LYS A 346 -0.86 -18.80 10.99
C LYS A 346 -1.54 -18.42 12.31
N ILE A 347 -0.78 -17.79 13.20
CA ILE A 347 -1.27 -17.09 14.39
C ILE A 347 -0.48 -15.77 14.49
N GLU A 348 -1.16 -14.63 14.52
CA GLU A 348 -0.56 -13.29 14.62
C GLU A 348 -1.33 -12.47 15.67
N SER A 349 -0.64 -11.87 16.64
CA SER A 349 -1.27 -11.05 17.70
C SER A 349 -0.96 -9.57 17.54
N ARG A 350 -1.99 -8.72 17.57
CA ARG A 350 -1.92 -7.28 17.31
C ARG A 350 -2.62 -6.50 18.44
N PRO A 351 -1.97 -5.51 19.09
CA PRO A 351 -2.66 -4.65 20.06
C PRO A 351 -3.70 -3.79 19.34
N HIS A 352 -4.89 -3.66 19.92
CA HIS A 352 -6.02 -2.96 19.32
C HIS A 352 -5.75 -1.43 19.28
N ARG A 353 -5.43 -0.91 18.09
CA ARG A 353 -4.96 0.49 17.89
C ARG A 353 -5.84 1.58 18.52
N ASN A 354 -7.15 1.33 18.66
CA ASN A 354 -8.11 2.30 19.20
C ASN A 354 -8.37 2.14 20.71
N ARG A 355 -7.72 1.17 21.37
CA ARG A 355 -7.68 1.01 22.84
C ARG A 355 -6.24 0.72 23.31
N PRO A 356 -5.27 1.62 23.04
CA PRO A 356 -3.98 1.58 23.71
C PRO A 356 -4.13 2.03 25.17
N ILE A 357 -3.01 2.00 25.90
CA ILE A 357 -2.80 2.54 27.26
C ILE A 357 -3.07 1.53 28.40
N ARG A 358 -1.97 1.12 29.04
CA ARG A 358 -1.93 0.91 30.50
C ARG A 358 -1.86 2.29 31.16
N LEU A 359 -2.88 2.67 31.93
CA LEU A 359 -2.66 3.59 33.04
C LEU A 359 -2.26 2.75 34.24
N VAL A 360 -1.13 3.10 34.85
CA VAL A 360 -0.85 2.80 36.24
C VAL A 360 -0.93 4.17 36.90
N ASP A 361 -2.03 4.43 37.62
CA ASP A 361 -2.16 5.67 38.38
C ASP A 361 -1.12 5.68 39.51
N ASP A 362 -0.63 6.86 39.91
CA ASP A 362 0.42 6.99 40.95
C ASP A 362 -0.01 6.47 42.34
N ALA A 363 -1.30 6.15 42.51
CA ALA A 363 -1.79 5.31 43.59
C ALA A 363 -1.67 3.82 43.20
N ASN A 364 -0.88 3.05 43.95
CA ASN A 364 -0.58 1.61 43.79
C ASN A 364 -1.78 0.64 43.95
N VAL A 365 -2.98 1.04 43.52
CA VAL A 365 -4.25 0.27 43.56
C VAL A 365 -4.93 0.26 42.18
N GLY A 366 -4.21 0.59 41.11
CA GLY A 366 -4.69 0.51 39.73
C GLY A 366 -4.84 -0.95 39.25
N THR A 367 -6.05 -1.37 38.90
CA THR A 367 -6.26 -2.65 38.22
C THR A 367 -5.70 -2.56 36.80
N ALA A 368 -4.62 -3.30 36.53
CA ALA A 368 -3.93 -3.23 35.25
C ALA A 368 -4.84 -3.66 34.09
N LYS A 369 -5.40 -2.69 33.35
CA LYS A 369 -6.08 -2.96 32.09
C LYS A 369 -5.07 -3.57 31.12
N HIS A 370 -5.37 -4.77 30.64
CA HIS A 370 -4.59 -5.43 29.60
C HIS A 370 -4.77 -4.67 28.29
N PHE A 371 -3.75 -4.71 27.42
CA PHE A 371 -3.98 -4.39 26.01
C PHE A 371 -5.04 -5.37 25.49
N GLU A 372 -6.07 -4.84 24.84
CA GLU A 372 -6.97 -5.67 24.04
C GLU A 372 -6.20 -6.13 22.79
N TYR A 373 -6.15 -7.44 22.56
CA TYR A 373 -5.44 -8.03 21.42
C TYR A 373 -6.43 -8.57 20.40
N LEU A 374 -6.19 -8.20 19.15
CA LEU A 374 -6.72 -8.89 17.97
C LEU A 374 -5.77 -10.06 17.66
N PHE A 375 -6.33 -11.24 17.46
CA PHE A 375 -5.62 -12.43 17.00
C PHE A 375 -6.12 -12.79 15.61
N TYR A 376 -5.24 -12.75 14.62
CA TYR A 376 -5.50 -13.25 13.28
C TYR A 376 -5.02 -14.70 13.20
N VAL A 377 -5.89 -15.62 12.77
CA VAL A 377 -5.60 -17.06 12.69
C VAL A 377 -6.07 -17.62 11.36
N ASP A 378 -5.18 -18.37 10.69
CA ASP A 378 -5.49 -19.15 9.50
C ASP A 378 -5.46 -20.65 9.83
N PHE A 379 -6.47 -21.41 9.38
CA PHE A 379 -6.59 -22.84 9.68
C PHE A 379 -7.03 -23.71 8.50
N GLU A 380 -6.57 -24.96 8.47
CA GLU A 380 -6.78 -25.93 7.37
C GLU A 380 -8.10 -26.69 7.50
N ALA A 381 -9.20 -25.96 7.33
CA ALA A 381 -10.52 -26.54 7.10
C ALA A 381 -11.42 -25.58 6.31
N SER A 382 -12.34 -26.15 5.55
CA SER A 382 -13.44 -25.43 4.92
C SER A 382 -14.56 -25.15 5.91
N MET A 383 -15.20 -23.98 5.81
CA MET A 383 -16.43 -23.68 6.57
C MET A 383 -17.64 -24.54 6.15
N ALA A 384 -17.51 -25.36 5.11
CA ALA A 384 -18.47 -26.42 4.79
C ALA A 384 -18.33 -27.68 5.69
N GLU A 385 -17.23 -27.82 6.44
CA GLU A 385 -16.98 -28.96 7.31
C GLU A 385 -17.58 -28.76 8.71
N VAL A 386 -18.34 -29.75 9.19
CA VAL A 386 -18.95 -29.74 10.53
C VAL A 386 -17.90 -29.57 11.64
N ARG A 387 -16.68 -30.11 11.48
CA ARG A 387 -15.59 -29.89 12.45
C ARG A 387 -15.16 -28.42 12.54
N ALA A 388 -15.13 -27.69 11.41
CA ALA A 388 -14.76 -26.27 11.38
C ALA A 388 -15.87 -25.40 11.99
N GLN A 389 -17.13 -25.70 11.65
CA GLN A 389 -18.30 -25.05 12.23
C GLN A 389 -18.35 -25.23 13.76
N ASN A 390 -18.14 -26.46 14.24
CA ASN A 390 -18.10 -26.78 15.68
C ASN A 390 -16.89 -26.17 16.40
N ALA A 391 -15.76 -25.95 15.72
CA ALA A 391 -14.62 -25.22 16.28
C ALA A 391 -14.95 -23.72 16.41
N LEU A 392 -15.50 -23.12 15.35
CA LEU A 392 -15.85 -21.71 15.32
C LEU A 392 -16.96 -21.36 16.34
N ALA A 393 -17.92 -22.26 16.56
CA ALA A 393 -18.95 -22.12 17.59
C ALA A 393 -18.34 -22.07 19.01
N GLU A 394 -17.42 -22.97 19.34
CA GLU A 394 -16.71 -22.97 20.65
C GLU A 394 -15.85 -21.70 20.82
N VAL A 395 -15.18 -21.24 19.75
CA VAL A 395 -14.46 -19.95 19.75
C VAL A 395 -15.41 -18.77 19.98
N GLN A 396 -16.63 -18.82 19.45
CA GLN A 396 -17.65 -17.78 19.62
C GLN A 396 -18.21 -17.70 21.05
N GLU A 397 -18.17 -18.79 21.84
CA GLU A 397 -18.49 -18.76 23.28
C GLU A 397 -17.42 -18.05 24.12
N PHE A 398 -16.16 -18.03 23.65
CA PHE A 398 -15.03 -17.45 24.39
C PHE A 398 -14.65 -16.04 23.93
N ALA A 399 -14.78 -15.71 22.65
CA ALA A 399 -14.37 -14.42 22.09
C ALA A 399 -15.44 -13.33 22.31
N SER A 400 -15.02 -12.10 22.67
CA SER A 400 -15.94 -10.94 22.71
C SER A 400 -16.19 -10.35 21.32
N PHE A 401 -15.27 -10.59 20.38
CA PHE A 401 -15.40 -10.29 18.97
C PHE A 401 -14.83 -11.44 18.14
N LEU A 402 -15.53 -11.83 17.07
CA LEU A 402 -15.11 -12.83 16.11
C LEU A 402 -15.62 -12.43 14.72
N ARG A 403 -14.74 -12.43 13.71
CA ARG A 403 -15.08 -12.23 12.29
C ARG A 403 -14.35 -13.27 11.44
N VAL A 404 -15.09 -13.98 10.60
CA VAL A 404 -14.50 -14.74 9.48
C VAL A 404 -14.12 -13.75 8.38
N LEU A 405 -12.85 -13.75 7.99
CA LEU A 405 -12.33 -12.93 6.89
C LEU A 405 -12.55 -13.62 5.54
N GLY A 406 -12.49 -14.95 5.51
CA GLY A 406 -12.85 -15.76 4.36
C GLY A 406 -12.63 -17.26 4.62
N SER A 407 -13.24 -18.10 3.79
CA SER A 407 -12.98 -19.55 3.72
C SER A 407 -12.79 -19.90 2.25
N TYR A 408 -11.57 -20.24 1.87
CA TYR A 408 -11.10 -20.17 0.49
C TYR A 408 -10.13 -21.31 0.13
N PRO A 409 -10.01 -21.67 -1.16
CA PRO A 409 -9.06 -22.69 -1.59
C PRO A 409 -7.62 -22.23 -1.37
N MET A 410 -6.76 -23.15 -0.95
CA MET A 410 -5.32 -22.88 -0.78
C MET A 410 -4.58 -22.80 -2.12
N ASP A 411 -3.51 -22.01 -2.19
CA ASP A 411 -2.58 -22.07 -3.32
C ASP A 411 -1.75 -23.36 -3.23
N MET A 412 -2.16 -24.36 -4.02
CA MET A 412 -1.50 -25.66 -4.14
C MET A 412 -0.53 -25.73 -5.33
N THR A 413 -0.17 -24.59 -5.96
CA THR A 413 0.80 -24.61 -7.07
C THR A 413 2.19 -25.03 -6.57
N PRO A 414 2.79 -26.11 -7.12
CA PRO A 414 4.07 -26.59 -6.63
C PRO A 414 5.17 -25.54 -6.82
N TRP A 415 5.91 -25.24 -5.74
CA TRP A 415 7.10 -24.38 -5.86
C TRP A 415 8.13 -25.06 -6.76
N SER A 416 8.30 -24.48 -7.94
CA SER A 416 9.26 -24.90 -8.95
C SER A 416 10.31 -23.80 -9.03
N PRO A 417 11.46 -23.91 -8.34
CA PRO A 417 12.56 -22.98 -8.54
C PRO A 417 13.00 -23.06 -10.01
N SER A 418 12.95 -21.92 -10.69
CA SER A 418 13.11 -21.86 -12.15
C SER A 418 14.55 -22.10 -12.58
N GLY A 419 14.81 -23.29 -13.14
CA GLY A 419 15.90 -23.58 -14.08
C GLY A 419 17.31 -23.18 -13.68
N GLY A 420 18.04 -24.10 -13.05
CA GLY A 420 19.50 -24.12 -13.15
C GLY A 420 19.92 -25.16 -14.19
N ASP A 421 20.16 -24.71 -15.43
CA ASP A 421 20.85 -25.41 -16.53
C ASP A 421 22.15 -24.65 -16.87
#